data_AF-A0AAW5QZ33-F1
#
_entry.id   AF-A0AAW5QZ33-F1
#
_cell.length_a   1.000
_cell.length_b   1.000
_cell.length_c   1.000
_cell.angle_alpha   90.00
_cell.angle_beta   90.00
_cell.angle_gamma   90.00
#
_symmetry.space_group_name_H-M   'P 1'
#
loop_
_entity.id
_entity.type
_entity.pdbx_description
1 polymer ?
#
loop_
_entity_poly.entity_id
_entity_poly.type
_entity_poly.pdbx_seq_one_letter_code
_entity_poly.pdbx_strand_id
1 'polypeptide(L)' 'MADELRIEECVNAVCPWSGDPVRADSLTLYRGRVVGFCNTGCRDKFAKATALFDENIGSDGKIDR' A
#
# COMPACT_ATOMS: atom_id res chain seq x y z
N MET A 1 6.09 -0.03 21.04
CA MET A 1 4.92 0.86 20.89
C MET A 1 4.32 0.48 19.56
N ALA A 2 3.14 -0.15 19.57
CA ALA A 2 2.49 -0.58 18.34
C ALA A 2 2.04 0.69 17.63
N ASP A 3 2.68 0.98 16.50
CA ASP A 3 2.34 2.06 15.59
C ASP A 3 0.86 1.90 15.23
N GLU A 4 -0.01 2.67 15.89
CA GLU A 4 -1.42 2.77 15.56
C GLU A 4 -1.47 3.38 14.16
N LEU A 5 -1.45 2.52 13.15
CA LEU A 5 -1.79 2.92 11.79
C LEU A 5 -3.19 3.54 11.88
N ARG A 6 -3.27 4.87 11.79
CA ARG A 6 -4.54 5.60 11.81
C ARG A 6 -5.02 5.76 10.39
N ILE A 7 -6.31 5.56 10.19
CA ILE A 7 -6.97 5.81 8.92
C ILE A 7 -6.83 7.26 8.47
N GLU A 8 -6.63 8.20 9.39
CA GLU A 8 -6.41 9.62 9.13
C GLU A 8 -5.07 9.91 8.43
N GLU A 9 -4.05 9.09 8.72
CA GLU A 9 -2.72 9.19 8.10
C GLU A 9 -2.67 8.43 6.76
N CYS A 10 -3.77 7.78 6.36
CA CYS A 10 -3.79 7.05 5.11
C CYS A 10 -3.79 8.03 3.93
N VAL A 11 -2.97 7.72 2.93
CA VAL A 11 -2.89 8.55 1.72
C VAL A 11 -4.14 8.42 0.84
N ASN A 12 -5.01 7.45 1.12
CA ASN A 12 -6.14 7.09 0.27
C ASN A 12 -7.42 6.87 1.09
N ALA A 13 -8.43 7.70 0.88
CA ALA A 13 -9.73 7.55 1.55
C ALA A 13 -10.56 6.36 1.04
N VAL A 14 -10.30 5.92 -0.20
CA VAL A 14 -11.04 4.84 -0.87
C VAL A 14 -10.11 3.75 -1.40
N CYS A 15 -10.64 2.54 -1.50
CA CYS A 15 -9.94 1.39 -2.04
C CYS A 15 -9.80 1.52 -3.56
N PRO A 16 -8.59 1.46 -4.13
CA PRO A 16 -8.38 1.63 -5.57
C PRO A 16 -8.94 0.47 -6.42
N TRP A 17 -9.34 -0.64 -5.80
CA TRP A 17 -9.91 -1.80 -6.49
C TRP A 17 -11.41 -1.67 -6.74
N SER A 18 -12.15 -1.30 -5.69
CA SER A 18 -13.63 -1.33 -5.71
C SER A 18 -14.26 0.06 -5.57
N GLY A 19 -13.52 1.05 -5.08
CA GLY A 19 -14.06 2.37 -4.74
C GLY A 19 -14.72 2.46 -3.35
N ASP A 20 -14.80 1.35 -2.62
CA ASP A 20 -15.30 1.32 -1.24
C ASP A 20 -14.40 2.11 -0.28
N PRO A 21 -14.95 2.66 0.82
CA PRO A 21 -14.16 3.34 1.84
C PRO A 21 -13.15 2.37 2.49
N VAL A 22 -11.97 2.87 2.80
CA VAL A 22 -10.94 2.09 3.47
C VAL A 22 -11.33 1.81 4.93
N ARG A 23 -10.85 0.69 5.48
CA ARG A 23 -11.09 0.30 6.88
C ARG A 23 -9.79 0.34 7.68
N ALA A 24 -9.89 0.84 8.91
CA ALA A 24 -8.77 0.87 9.85
C ALA A 24 -8.21 -0.53 10.19
N ASP A 25 -9.03 -1.57 10.01
CA ASP A 25 -8.64 -2.97 10.19
C ASP A 25 -7.75 -3.51 9.04
N SER A 26 -7.75 -2.83 7.89
CA SER A 26 -7.09 -3.25 6.65
C SER A 26 -6.10 -2.19 6.16
N LEU A 27 -5.29 -1.67 7.08
CA LEU A 27 -4.21 -0.71 6.79
C LEU A 27 -2.87 -1.44 6.57
N THR A 28 -1.99 -0.83 5.79
CA THR A 28 -0.62 -1.30 5.57
C THR A 28 0.34 -0.12 5.42
N LEU A 29 1.61 -0.32 5.80
CA LEU A 29 2.65 0.67 5.59
C LEU A 29 3.38 0.38 4.28
N TYR A 30 3.34 1.33 3.34
CA TYR A 30 4.02 1.22 2.05
C TYR A 30 4.92 2.43 1.82
N ARG A 31 6.24 2.19 1.67
CA ARG A 31 7.26 3.23 1.46
C ARG A 31 7.18 4.39 2.48
N GLY A 32 6.90 4.06 3.75
CA GLY A 32 6.77 5.04 4.83
C GLY A 32 5.45 5.83 4.83
N ARG A 33 4.45 5.41 4.04
CA ARG A 33 3.11 5.99 4.05
C ARG A 33 2.06 4.93 4.39
N VAL A 34 1.02 5.33 5.10
CA VAL A 34 -0.09 4.44 5.43
C VAL A 34 -1.03 4.36 4.24
N VAL A 35 -1.39 3.14 3.83
CA VAL A 35 -2.32 2.85 2.75
C VAL A 35 -3.44 1.99 3.30
N GLY A 36 -4.69 2.41 3.08
CA GLY A 36 -5.87 1.69 3.55
C GLY A 36 -6.55 0.87 2.45
N PHE A 37 -7.24 -0.19 2.85
CA PHE A 37 -8.02 -1.04 1.95
C PHE A 37 -9.41 -1.32 2.51
N CYS A 38 -10.36 -1.68 1.64
CA CYS A 38 -11.71 -2.04 2.08
C CYS A 38 -11.75 -3.40 2.82
N ASN A 39 -10.79 -4.28 2.56
CA ASN A 39 -10.64 -5.59 3.21
C ASN A 39 -9.18 -6.06 3.21
N THR A 40 -8.90 -7.12 3.98
CA THR A 40 -7.59 -7.75 4.05
C THR A 40 -7.17 -8.37 2.71
N GLY A 41 -8.11 -8.91 1.92
CA GLY A 41 -7.80 -9.49 0.61
C GLY A 41 -7.21 -8.49 -0.39
N CYS A 42 -7.71 -7.25 -0.42
CA CYS A 42 -7.16 -6.17 -1.23
C CYS A 42 -5.79 -5.73 -0.72
N ARG A 43 -5.60 -5.68 0.61
CA ARG A 43 -4.31 -5.41 1.25
C ARG A 43 -3.25 -6.43 0.81
N ASP A 44 -3.57 -7.73 0.85
CA ASP A 44 -2.62 -8.80 0.49
C ASP A 44 -2.28 -8.79 -1.01
N LYS A 45 -3.27 -8.53 -1.88
CA LYS A 45 -3.03 -8.34 -3.32
C LYS A 45 -2.11 -7.15 -3.57
N PHE A 46 -2.35 -6.04 -2.88
CA PHE A 46 -1.52 -4.86 -2.98
C PHE A 46 -0.09 -5.14 -2.52
N ALA A 47 0.11 -5.76 -1.35
CA ALA A 47 1.43 -6.12 -0.84
C ALA A 47 2.25 -6.95 -1.84
N LYS A 48 1.63 -7.95 -2.46
CA LYS A 48 2.27 -8.76 -3.52
C LYS A 48 2.60 -7.94 -4.76
N ALA A 49 1.65 -7.14 -5.24
CA ALA A 49 1.88 -6.29 -6.40
C ALA A 49 3.03 -5.30 -6.13
N THR A 50 3.04 -4.66 -4.97
CA THR A 50 4.11 -3.73 -4.59
C THR A 50 5.47 -4.38 -4.47
N ALA A 51 5.56 -5.63 -3.99
CA ALA A 51 6.82 -6.36 -3.95
C ALA A 51 7.33 -6.67 -5.37
N LEU A 52 6.43 -7.08 -6.27
CA LEU A 52 6.77 -7.30 -7.68
C LEU A 52 7.22 -5.99 -8.36
N PHE A 53 6.51 -4.89 -8.12
CA PHE A 53 6.91 -3.60 -8.66
C PHE A 53 8.23 -3.12 -8.07
N ASP A 54 8.47 -3.25 -6.77
CA ASP A 54 9.74 -2.85 -6.15
C ASP A 54 10.93 -3.64 -6.73
N GLU A 55 10.75 -4.96 -6.93
CA GLU A 55 11.74 -5.83 -7.57
C GLU A 55 12.05 -5.41 -9.02
N ASN A 56 11.03 -5.02 -9.79
CA ASN A 56 11.19 -4.73 -11.22
C ASN A 56 11.54 -3.26 -11.51
N ILE A 57 11.00 -2.30 -10.75
CA ILE A 57 11.26 -0.86 -10.92
C ILE A 57 12.65 -0.48 -10.37
N GLY A 58 13.19 -1.25 -9.42
CA GLY A 58 14.56 -1.10 -8.93
C GLY A 58 15.66 -1.44 -9.95
N SER A 59 15.31 -2.02 -11.11
CA SER A 59 16.27 -2.33 -12.19
C SER A 59 16.36 -1.30 -13.32
N ASP A 60 15.57 -0.22 -13.31
CA ASP A 60 15.67 0.87 -14.30
C ASP A 60 16.70 1.96 -13.89
N GLY A 61 17.61 1.63 -12.97
CA GLY A 61 18.70 2.49 -12.54
C GLY A 61 20.01 2.30 -13.32
N LYS A 62 20.03 1.45 -14.35
CA LYS A 62 21.13 1.42 -15.33
C LYS A 62 20.74 2.34 -16.50
N ILE A 63 20.79 3.65 -16.27
CA ILE A 63 21.20 4.55 -17.35
C ILE A 63 22.71 4.39 -17.38
N ASP A 64 23.16 3.57 -18.30
CA ASP A 64 24.56 3.36 -18.58
C ASP A 64 25.16 4.71 -19.03
N ARG A 65 26.08 5.22 -18.21
CA ARG A 65 27.11 6.24 -18.47
C ARG A 65 27.12 6.94 -19.83
#